data_AF-A0A257LNX0-F1
#
_entry.id   AF-A0A257LNX0-F1
#
_cell.length_a   1.000
_cell.length_b   1.000
_cell.length_c   1.000
_cell.angle_alpha   90.00
_cell.angle_beta   90.00
_cell.angle_gamma   90.00
#
_symmetry.space_group_name_H-M   'P 1'
#
loop_
_entity.id
_entity.type
_entity.pdbx_description
1 polymer ?
#
loop_
_entity_poly.entity_id
_entity_poly.type
_entity_poly.pdbx_seq_one_letter_code
_entity_poly.pdbx_strand_id
1 'polypeptide(L)'
;EIQLPQAPSPSSRSVHFTANIALLCCDETVDFKASSVDLTKAGTKFEAGPFRFEVTRPEAKGEQDQRQPCEIRMKTKRDLKQIKHVMLKVGDQTFVAQGGTSSSNAGQFDFFYSIPGLAKLPASADVVVTVYKDLENPKTVMVPVEGTIGLGLPPQR
;
A
#
# COMPACT_ATOMS: atom_id res chain seq x y z
N GLU A 1 -3.11 -6.48 -40.52
CA GLU A 1 -4.20 -7.00 -39.68
C GLU A 1 -3.60 -7.51 -38.38
N ILE A 2 -4.16 -7.16 -37.22
CA ILE A 2 -3.72 -7.72 -35.93
C ILE A 2 -4.54 -8.99 -35.71
N GLN A 3 -3.90 -10.16 -35.71
CA GLN A 3 -4.54 -11.41 -35.32
C GLN A 3 -4.78 -11.39 -33.81
N LEU A 4 -6.04 -11.34 -33.41
CA LEU A 4 -6.45 -11.61 -32.03
C LEU A 4 -6.16 -13.09 -31.72
N PRO A 5 -5.60 -13.42 -30.54
CA PRO A 5 -5.38 -14.81 -30.15
C PRO A 5 -6.71 -15.56 -30.13
N GLN A 6 -6.81 -16.59 -30.95
CA GLN A 6 -7.99 -17.45 -31.03
C GLN A 6 -8.01 -18.37 -29.81
N ALA A 7 -9.11 -18.37 -29.05
CA ALA A 7 -9.30 -19.30 -27.93
C ALA A 7 -9.24 -20.75 -28.47
N PRO A 8 -8.54 -21.68 -27.78
CA PRO A 8 -8.43 -23.05 -28.23
C PRO A 8 -9.80 -23.72 -28.32
N SER A 9 -10.11 -24.38 -29.44
CA SER A 9 -11.40 -25.05 -29.63
C SER A 9 -11.66 -26.10 -28.53
N PRO A 10 -12.91 -26.23 -28.04
CA PRO A 10 -13.28 -27.30 -27.11
C PRO A 10 -12.93 -28.66 -27.70
N SER A 11 -12.15 -29.46 -26.97
CA SER A 11 -12.17 -30.90 -27.21
C SER A 11 -13.47 -31.49 -26.65
N SER A 12 -13.89 -32.67 -27.12
CA SER A 12 -15.08 -33.41 -26.63
C SER A 12 -15.04 -33.78 -25.14
N ARG A 13 -13.98 -33.39 -24.42
CA ARG A 13 -13.76 -33.63 -23.00
C ARG A 13 -13.42 -32.35 -22.24
N SER A 14 -13.87 -31.21 -22.74
CA SER A 14 -13.66 -29.92 -22.10
C SER A 14 -14.92 -29.09 -22.11
N VAL A 15 -15.07 -28.27 -21.08
CA VAL A 15 -16.14 -27.27 -20.99
C VAL A 15 -15.52 -25.91 -21.22
N HIS A 16 -16.12 -25.18 -22.15
CA HIS A 16 -15.88 -23.74 -22.32
C HIS A 16 -16.77 -23.00 -21.37
N PHE A 17 -16.20 -22.05 -20.66
CA PHE A 17 -16.95 -21.16 -19.80
C PHE A 17 -16.60 -19.72 -20.14
N THR A 18 -17.63 -18.88 -20.04
CA THR A 18 -17.50 -17.43 -20.00
C THR A 18 -18.01 -16.96 -18.66
N ALA A 19 -17.26 -16.07 -18.02
CA ALA A 19 -17.62 -15.47 -16.74
C ALA A 19 -17.29 -13.98 -16.79
N ASN A 20 -17.98 -13.19 -15.98
CA ASN A 20 -17.58 -11.82 -15.71
C ASN A 20 -17.14 -11.72 -14.25
N ILE A 21 -15.92 -11.25 -14.02
CA ILE A 21 -15.41 -10.97 -12.68
C ILE A 21 -15.65 -9.49 -12.39
N ALA A 22 -16.40 -9.21 -11.33
CA ALA A 22 -16.56 -7.86 -10.80
C ALA A 22 -15.35 -7.54 -9.90
N LEU A 23 -14.52 -6.59 -10.31
CA LEU A 23 -13.45 -6.03 -9.51
C LEU A 23 -13.91 -4.70 -8.92
N LEU A 24 -13.79 -4.54 -7.60
CA LEU A 24 -13.99 -3.25 -6.95
C LEU A 24 -12.67 -2.48 -6.96
N CYS A 25 -12.66 -1.30 -7.56
CA CYS A 25 -11.49 -0.46 -7.69
C CYS A 25 -11.74 0.92 -7.09
N CYS A 26 -10.74 1.46 -6.40
CA CYS A 26 -10.72 2.81 -5.85
C CYS A 26 -9.67 3.60 -6.62
N ASP A 27 -10.12 4.44 -7.54
CA ASP A 27 -9.25 5.16 -8.49
C ASP A 27 -8.96 6.57 -8.02
N GLU A 28 -9.88 7.12 -7.23
CA GLU A 28 -9.84 8.52 -6.84
C GLU A 28 -9.10 8.69 -5.53
N THR A 29 -8.00 9.44 -5.59
CA THR A 29 -7.18 9.71 -4.42
C THR A 29 -7.10 11.19 -4.09
N VAL A 30 -6.72 11.49 -2.86
CA VAL A 30 -6.26 12.82 -2.45
C VAL A 30 -5.03 12.70 -1.58
N ASP A 31 -4.10 13.63 -1.83
CA ASP A 31 -2.88 13.76 -1.08
C ASP A 31 -3.02 14.87 -0.04
N PHE A 32 -2.68 14.53 1.19
CA PHE A 32 -2.47 15.50 2.26
C PHE A 32 -0.99 15.60 2.58
N LYS A 33 -0.48 16.83 2.71
CA LYS A 33 0.94 17.09 2.90
C LYS A 33 1.20 17.86 4.19
N ALA A 34 2.17 17.39 4.96
CA ALA A 34 2.87 18.17 5.98
C ALA A 34 4.27 18.48 5.45
N SER A 35 4.66 19.76 5.42
CA SER A 35 5.95 20.15 4.84
C SER A 35 7.00 20.38 5.93
N SER A 36 8.26 20.08 5.62
CA SER A 36 9.42 20.38 6.48
C SER A 36 9.29 19.83 7.91
N VAL A 37 8.74 18.62 8.05
CA VAL A 37 8.62 17.92 9.33
C VAL A 37 10.02 17.61 9.87
N ASP A 38 10.33 18.12 11.07
CA ASP A 38 11.58 17.84 11.76
C ASP A 38 11.63 16.37 12.22
N LEU A 39 12.49 15.59 11.55
CA LEU A 39 12.70 14.17 11.85
C LEU A 39 13.75 13.96 12.96
N THR A 40 14.46 15.01 13.35
CA THR A 40 15.53 14.94 14.34
C THR A 40 15.01 14.95 15.77
N LYS A 41 13.85 15.56 15.98
CA LYS A 41 13.25 15.74 17.30
C LYS A 41 12.13 14.74 17.54
N ALA A 42 12.40 13.74 18.38
CA ALA A 42 11.36 12.83 18.85
C ALA A 42 10.25 13.59 19.60
N GLY A 43 9.01 13.14 19.43
CA GLY A 43 7.81 13.81 19.95
C GLY A 43 7.31 14.98 19.10
N THR A 44 7.96 15.28 17.97
CA THR A 44 7.47 16.31 17.02
C THR A 44 6.11 15.90 16.48
N LYS A 45 5.09 16.70 16.75
CA LYS A 45 3.71 16.48 16.28
C LYS A 45 3.42 17.34 15.08
N PHE A 46 2.75 16.76 14.09
CA PHE A 46 2.36 17.47 12.87
C PHE A 46 1.07 16.90 12.29
N GLU A 47 0.46 17.65 11.38
CA GLU A 47 -0.79 17.28 10.72
C GLU A 47 -0.60 17.27 9.21
N ALA A 48 -1.14 16.24 8.54
CA ALA A 48 -1.29 16.18 7.11
C ALA A 48 -2.78 15.98 6.82
N GLY A 49 -3.50 17.08 6.57
CA GLY A 49 -4.95 17.05 6.42
C GLY A 49 -5.65 16.61 7.71
N PRO A 50 -6.56 15.61 7.69
CA PRO A 50 -7.28 15.15 8.88
C PRO A 50 -6.45 14.21 9.77
N PHE A 51 -5.21 13.92 9.39
CA PHE A 51 -4.34 12.94 10.05
C PHE A 51 -3.32 13.63 10.94
N ARG A 52 -3.20 13.11 12.17
CA ARG A 52 -2.21 13.55 13.15
C ARG A 52 -1.08 12.54 13.24
N PHE A 53 0.13 13.05 13.31
CA PHE A 53 1.36 12.26 13.35
C PHE A 53 2.23 12.73 14.52
N GLU A 54 3.13 11.85 14.95
CA GLU A 54 4.15 12.15 15.95
C GLU A 54 5.43 11.44 15.55
N VAL A 55 6.55 12.14 15.37
CA VAL A 55 7.83 11.49 15.11
C VAL A 55 8.27 10.74 16.36
N THR A 56 8.34 9.41 16.28
CA THR A 56 9.04 8.60 17.29
C THR A 56 10.37 8.17 16.72
N ARG A 57 11.45 8.24 17.50
CA ARG A 57 12.71 7.59 17.12
C ARG A 57 12.73 6.14 17.63
N PRO A 58 13.27 5.18 16.86
CA PRO A 58 13.65 3.91 17.46
C PRO A 58 14.71 4.21 18.54
N GLU A 59 14.54 3.64 19.73
CA GLU A 59 15.63 3.57 20.69
C GLU A 59 16.79 2.84 20.00
N ALA A 60 17.96 3.47 19.91
CA ALA A 60 19.15 2.81 19.38
C ALA A 60 19.48 1.63 20.30
N LYS A 61 19.00 0.43 19.94
CA LYS A 61 19.33 -0.79 20.66
C LYS A 61 20.61 -1.36 20.06
N GLY A 62 21.69 -1.21 20.83
CA GLY A 62 22.84 -2.10 20.80
C GLY A 62 23.80 -1.90 19.62
N GLU A 63 25.06 -2.20 19.91
CA GLU A 63 26.26 -1.93 19.13
C GLU A 63 26.33 -2.62 17.75
N GLN A 64 27.10 -1.96 16.88
CA GLN A 64 27.75 -2.45 15.66
C GLN A 64 26.86 -2.82 14.45
N ASP A 65 26.79 -1.82 13.55
CA ASP A 65 27.03 -1.97 12.11
C ASP A 65 26.10 -2.88 11.29
N GLN A 66 24.91 -3.13 11.78
CA GLN A 66 23.82 -3.64 10.93
C GLN A 66 22.96 -2.48 10.45
N ARG A 67 22.64 -2.49 9.15
CA ARG A 67 21.72 -1.58 8.47
C ARG A 67 20.36 -1.58 9.18
N GLN A 68 20.23 -0.83 10.28
CA GLN A 68 18.98 -0.76 11.00
C GLN A 68 18.00 0.09 10.17
N PRO A 69 16.80 -0.42 9.88
CA PRO A 69 15.77 0.37 9.25
C PRO A 69 15.42 1.54 10.16
N CYS A 70 15.26 2.74 9.58
CA CYS A 70 14.62 3.83 10.31
C CYS A 70 13.17 3.43 10.65
N GLU A 71 12.65 3.93 11.77
CA GLU A 71 11.23 3.77 12.10
C GLU A 71 10.67 5.18 12.35
N ILE A 72 9.68 5.61 11.56
CA ILE A 72 8.90 6.82 11.84
C ILE A 72 7.47 6.36 12.08
N ARG A 73 7.13 6.20 13.37
CA ARG A 73 5.81 5.75 13.79
C ARG A 73 4.79 6.87 13.58
N MET A 74 3.72 6.66 12.84
CA MET A 74 2.54 7.53 12.96
C MET A 74 1.76 7.14 14.22
N LYS A 75 1.03 8.07 14.82
CA LYS A 75 -0.06 7.75 15.74
C LYS A 75 -1.30 8.51 15.32
N THR A 76 -2.16 7.87 14.54
CA THR A 76 -3.47 8.41 14.16
C THR A 76 -4.57 7.84 15.06
N LYS A 77 -5.75 8.48 15.10
CA LYS A 77 -6.99 7.96 15.70
C LYS A 77 -8.07 7.66 14.64
N ARG A 78 -7.75 7.82 13.35
CA ARG A 78 -8.67 7.63 12.21
C ARG A 78 -8.59 6.19 11.69
N ASP A 79 -9.66 5.74 11.03
CA ASP A 79 -9.70 4.43 10.35
C ASP A 79 -8.67 4.41 9.21
N LEU A 80 -7.78 3.41 9.23
CA LEU A 80 -6.75 3.24 8.21
C LEU A 80 -7.29 2.73 6.88
N LYS A 81 -8.51 2.20 6.80
CA LYS A 81 -9.04 1.60 5.56
C LYS A 81 -9.02 2.58 4.39
N GLN A 82 -9.05 3.88 4.66
CA GLN A 82 -8.98 4.95 3.66
C GLN A 82 -7.56 5.28 3.21
N ILE A 83 -6.51 4.93 3.96
CA ILE A 83 -5.13 5.26 3.62
C ILE A 83 -4.60 4.25 2.60
N LYS A 84 -4.24 4.76 1.42
CA LYS A 84 -3.61 4.00 0.35
C LYS A 84 -2.11 3.83 0.63
N HIS A 85 -1.40 4.95 0.82
CA HIS A 85 0.02 4.97 1.14
C HIS A 85 0.37 6.17 2.03
N VAL A 86 1.45 6.03 2.80
CA VAL A 86 2.13 7.16 3.44
C VAL A 86 3.55 7.22 2.91
N MET A 87 3.97 8.40 2.47
CA MET A 87 5.26 8.64 1.82
C MET A 87 6.04 9.72 2.58
N LEU A 88 7.35 9.52 2.66
CA LEU A 88 8.31 10.52 3.10
C LEU A 88 9.05 11.05 1.87
N LYS A 89 9.06 12.37 1.66
CA LYS A 89 9.81 13.02 0.58
C LYS A 89 10.97 13.84 1.15
N VAL A 90 12.16 13.56 0.64
CA VAL A 90 13.43 14.15 1.07
C VAL A 90 14.15 14.69 -0.16
N GLY A 91 14.07 16.00 -0.39
CA GLY A 91 14.49 16.57 -1.66
C GLY A 91 13.77 15.86 -2.83
N ASP A 92 14.54 15.28 -3.74
CA ASP A 92 14.01 14.54 -4.91
C ASP A 92 13.69 13.06 -4.61
N GLN A 93 14.00 12.56 -3.41
CA GLN A 93 13.80 11.15 -3.06
C GLN A 93 12.44 10.93 -2.41
N THR A 94 11.79 9.81 -2.74
CA THR A 94 10.53 9.37 -2.14
C THR A 94 10.69 8.00 -1.50
N PHE A 95 10.31 7.89 -0.24
CA PHE A 95 10.31 6.64 0.53
C PHE A 95 8.87 6.28 0.90
N VAL A 96 8.43 5.11 0.46
CA VAL A 96 7.09 4.59 0.77
C VAL A 96 7.17 3.77 2.05
N ALA A 97 6.26 4.01 3.00
CA ALA A 97 6.14 3.16 4.19
C ALA A 97 5.87 1.72 3.77
N GLN A 98 6.64 0.76 4.29
CA GLN A 98 6.58 -0.65 3.87
C GLN A 98 5.49 -1.45 4.59
N GLY A 99 4.85 -0.86 5.59
CA GLY A 99 3.75 -1.47 6.32
C GLY A 99 3.43 -0.68 7.58
N GLY A 100 2.36 -1.11 8.25
CA GLY A 100 2.05 -0.61 9.58
C GLY A 100 1.42 -1.67 10.46
N THR A 101 1.71 -1.62 11.76
CA THR A 101 1.07 -2.48 12.76
C THR A 101 -0.03 -1.68 13.44
N SER A 102 -1.24 -2.24 13.45
CA SER A 102 -2.35 -1.71 14.24
C SER A 102 -2.22 -2.21 15.67
N SER A 103 -1.97 -1.31 16.61
CA SER A 103 -2.07 -1.62 18.02
C SER A 103 -3.54 -1.56 18.43
N SER A 104 -4.11 -2.70 18.83
CA SER A 104 -5.50 -2.82 19.28
C SER A 104 -5.83 -1.98 20.52
N ASN A 105 -4.82 -1.45 21.24
CA ASN A 105 -5.01 -0.80 22.53
C ASN A 105 -5.34 0.71 22.51
N ALA A 106 -5.38 1.38 21.35
CA ALA A 106 -5.72 2.82 21.33
C ALA A 106 -6.16 3.37 19.96
N GLY A 107 -6.43 2.52 18.97
CA GLY A 107 -6.57 2.96 17.58
C GLY A 107 -5.28 3.58 17.02
N GLN A 108 -4.13 3.26 17.63
CA GLN A 108 -2.81 3.74 17.18
C GLN A 108 -2.28 2.81 16.09
N PHE A 109 -1.76 3.44 15.04
CA PHE A 109 -1.23 2.73 13.88
C PHE A 109 0.18 3.18 13.58
N ASP A 110 1.10 2.26 13.79
CA ASP A 110 2.53 2.49 13.68
C ASP A 110 2.94 2.21 12.23
N PHE A 111 3.58 3.17 11.56
CA PHE A 111 4.12 2.99 10.21
C PHE A 111 5.64 2.84 10.30
N PHE A 112 6.22 2.05 9.40
CA PHE A 112 7.67 1.79 9.40
C PHE A 112 8.28 2.20 8.06
N TYR A 113 9.38 2.93 8.12
CA TYR A 113 10.08 3.44 6.95
C TYR A 113 11.51 2.91 6.93
N SER A 114 11.74 1.80 6.24
CA SER A 114 13.11 1.32 6.03
C SER A 114 13.88 2.29 5.13
N ILE A 115 14.51 3.29 5.75
CA ILE A 115 15.42 4.22 5.10
C ILE A 115 16.84 3.67 5.34
N PRO A 116 17.59 3.31 4.28
CA PRO A 116 18.95 2.82 4.46
C PRO A 116 19.85 3.92 5.05
N GLY A 117 20.27 3.72 6.30
CA GLY A 117 21.23 4.58 7.01
C GLY A 117 20.57 5.67 7.86
N LEU A 118 20.22 5.33 9.10
CA LEU A 118 19.68 6.24 10.13
C LEU A 118 20.58 7.48 10.37
N ALA A 119 21.90 7.34 10.22
CA ALA A 119 22.86 8.44 10.38
C ALA A 119 22.82 9.50 9.25
N LYS A 120 22.06 9.25 8.18
CA LYS A 120 21.91 10.15 7.02
C LYS A 120 20.48 10.66 6.83
N LEU A 121 19.61 10.51 7.84
CA LEU A 121 18.28 11.11 7.75
C LEU A 121 18.42 12.63 7.59
N PRO A 122 17.70 13.24 6.64
CA PRO A 122 17.67 14.69 6.54
C PRO A 122 17.07 15.29 7.82
N ALA A 123 17.45 16.53 8.13
CA ALA A 123 16.89 17.24 9.28
C ALA A 123 15.36 17.38 9.18
N SER A 124 14.86 17.57 7.95
CA SER A 124 13.44 17.73 7.67
C SER A 124 13.02 16.94 6.43
N ALA A 125 11.76 16.51 6.39
CA ALA A 125 11.15 15.90 5.23
C ALA A 125 9.70 16.33 5.07
N ASP A 126 9.17 16.20 3.86
CA ASP A 126 7.74 16.31 3.64
C ASP A 126 7.08 14.95 3.87
N VAL A 127 5.95 14.95 4.56
CA VAL A 127 5.13 13.74 4.75
C VAL A 127 3.88 13.88 3.91
N VAL A 128 3.63 12.89 3.04
CA VAL A 128 2.48 12.85 2.14
C VAL A 128 1.63 11.64 2.47
N VAL A 129 0.34 11.86 2.69
CA VAL A 129 -0.66 10.84 2.98
C VAL A 129 -1.62 10.76 1.82
N THR A 130 -1.63 9.65 1.11
CA THR A 130 -2.57 9.42 0.01
C THR A 130 -3.73 8.59 0.52
N VAL A 131 -4.96 9.09 0.33
CA VAL A 131 -6.19 8.38 0.73
C VAL A 131 -7.12 8.15 -0.44
N TYR A 132 -7.89 7.06 -0.39
CA TYR A 132 -9.00 6.79 -1.30
C TYR A 132 -10.19 7.68 -0.94
N LYS A 133 -10.73 8.39 -1.94
CA LYS A 133 -11.95 9.19 -1.82
C LYS A 133 -13.22 8.36 -2.02
N ASP A 134 -13.11 7.35 -2.87
CA ASP A 134 -14.19 6.51 -3.35
C ASP A 134 -14.29 5.17 -2.59
N LEU A 135 -13.64 5.05 -1.42
CA LEU A 135 -13.68 3.80 -0.64
C LEU A 135 -15.10 3.37 -0.25
N GLU A 136 -15.99 4.33 0.03
CA GLU A 136 -17.39 4.04 0.37
C GLU A 136 -18.24 3.70 -0.85
N ASN A 137 -17.80 4.11 -2.06
CA ASN A 137 -18.50 3.87 -3.32
C ASN A 137 -17.49 3.48 -4.42
N PRO A 138 -16.83 2.30 -4.30
CA PRO A 138 -15.81 1.88 -5.24
C PRO A 138 -16.42 1.64 -6.62
N LYS A 139 -15.66 1.94 -7.67
CA LYS A 139 -16.08 1.63 -9.04
C LYS A 139 -16.03 0.12 -9.25
N THR A 140 -17.05 -0.42 -9.91
CA THR A 140 -17.06 -1.83 -10.32
C THR A 140 -16.57 -1.93 -11.76
N VAL A 141 -15.47 -2.64 -11.96
CA VAL A 141 -14.94 -2.98 -13.28
C VAL A 141 -15.31 -4.43 -13.59
N MET A 142 -15.99 -4.64 -14.70
CA MET A 142 -16.34 -5.99 -15.17
C MET A 142 -15.25 -6.50 -16.11
N VAL A 143 -14.55 -7.55 -15.70
CA VAL A 143 -13.53 -8.21 -16.51
C VAL A 143 -14.12 -9.50 -17.08
N PRO A 144 -14.34 -9.59 -18.41
CA PRO A 144 -14.74 -10.83 -19.02
C PRO A 144 -13.57 -11.82 -18.98
N VAL A 145 -13.85 -13.04 -18.52
CA VAL A 145 -12.90 -14.14 -18.51
C VAL A 145 -13.50 -15.28 -19.32
N GLU A 146 -12.72 -15.76 -20.27
CA GLU A 146 -13.02 -16.97 -21.04
C GLU A 146 -11.98 -18.02 -20.71
N GLY A 147 -12.43 -19.26 -20.53
CA GLY A 147 -11.53 -20.35 -20.25
C GLY A 147 -12.09 -21.70 -20.65
N THR A 148 -11.20 -22.68 -20.70
CA THR A 148 -11.54 -24.06 -20.99
C THR A 148 -11.04 -24.92 -19.84
N ILE A 149 -11.94 -25.70 -19.23
CA ILE A 149 -11.58 -26.67 -18.19
C ILE A 149 -11.72 -28.09 -18.75
N GLY A 150 -10.70 -28.92 -18.56
CA GLY A 150 -10.76 -30.34 -18.93
C GLY A 150 -11.62 -31.12 -17.92
N LEU A 151 -12.51 -31.98 -18.42
CA LEU A 151 -13.44 -32.78 -17.59
C LEU A 151 -12.77 -33.97 -16.88
N GLY A 152 -11.48 -34.20 -17.09
CA GLY A 152 -10.74 -35.30 -16.46
C GLY A 152 -11.27 -36.72 -16.77
N LEU A 153 -12.13 -36.87 -17.79
CA LEU A 153 -12.75 -38.15 -18.10
C LEU A 153 -11.72 -39.14 -18.68
N PRO A 154 -11.61 -40.35 -18.12
CA PRO A 154 -10.71 -41.37 -18.64
C PRO A 154 -11.09 -41.72 -20.10
N PRO A 155 -10.13 -42.17 -20.92
CA PRO A 155 -10.42 -42.63 -22.27
C PRO A 155 -11.45 -43.76 -22.25
N GLN A 156 -12.60 -43.54 -22.92
CA GLN A 156 -13.52 -44.62 -23.24
C GLN A 156 -12.81 -45.59 -24.19
N ARG A 157 -12.81 -46.87 -23.82
CA ARG A 157 -12.32 -47.98 -24.63
C ARG A 157 -13.26 -48.24 -25.81
#